data_AF-A0A842NYS5-F1
#
_entry.id   AF-A0A842NYS5-F1
#
_cell.length_a   1.000
_cell.length_b   1.000
_cell.length_c   1.000
_cell.angle_alpha   90.00
_cell.angle_beta   90.00
_cell.angle_gamma   90.00
#
_symmetry.space_group_name_H-M   'P 1'
#
loop_
_entity.id
_entity.type
_entity.pdbx_description
1 polymer ?
#
loop_
_entity_poly.entity_id
_entity_poly.type
_entity_poly.pdbx_seq_one_letter_code
_entity_poly.pdbx_strand_id
1 'polypeptide(L)'
;MIKSKHLNIHRYLEISGDNMMKQINLKIPDTLFSKAKKHVDKYGYKNIQELALESMREKIFNSKEEYDETFTKRELELIEKFVEKVHEEGDFIDADELFRILDEK
;
A
#
# COMPACT_ATOMS: atom_id res chain seq x y z
N MET A 1 -18.40 -12.02 27.45
CA MET A 1 -17.68 -12.65 26.32
C MET A 1 -17.15 -11.57 25.40
N ILE A 2 -15.83 -11.43 25.32
CA ILE A 2 -15.16 -10.41 24.50
C ILE A 2 -15.19 -10.90 23.04
N LYS A 3 -15.85 -10.14 22.16
CA LYS A 3 -15.84 -10.42 20.71
C LYS A 3 -14.46 -10.08 20.17
N SER A 4 -13.70 -11.12 19.81
CA SER A 4 -12.45 -10.98 19.04
C SER A 4 -12.72 -10.20 17.75
N LYS A 5 -12.14 -9.00 17.64
CA LYS A 5 -12.18 -8.17 16.43
C LYS A 5 -11.27 -8.84 15.40
N HIS A 6 -11.85 -9.55 14.43
CA HIS A 6 -11.08 -10.14 13.34
C HIS A 6 -10.27 -9.04 12.63
N LEU A 7 -8.95 -9.21 12.57
CA LEU A 7 -8.09 -8.40 11.72
C LEU A 7 -8.54 -8.60 10.27
N ASN A 8 -8.82 -7.49 9.58
CA ASN A 8 -9.27 -7.49 8.19
C ASN A 8 -8.09 -7.73 7.25
N ILE A 9 -7.54 -8.95 7.28
CA ILE A 9 -6.47 -9.43 6.41
C ILE A 9 -6.86 -9.41 4.92
N HIS A 10 -8.16 -9.27 4.61
CA HIS A 10 -8.67 -9.17 3.25
C HIS A 10 -8.39 -7.81 2.60
N ARG A 11 -8.19 -6.75 3.39
CA ARG A 11 -7.87 -5.40 2.87
C ARG A 11 -6.50 -5.34 2.18
N TYR A 12 -5.53 -6.14 2.66
CA TYR A 12 -4.19 -6.21 2.07
C TYR A 12 -4.09 -7.13 0.85
N LEU A 13 -5.09 -7.99 0.64
CA LEU A 13 -5.02 -9.02 -0.39
C LEU A 13 -6.02 -8.78 -1.54
N GLU A 14 -6.89 -7.76 -1.44
CA GLU A 14 -7.93 -7.43 -2.44
C GLU A 14 -8.66 -8.67 -3.01
N ILE A 15 -8.85 -9.71 -2.20
CA ILE A 15 -9.48 -10.95 -2.65
C ILE A 15 -10.98 -10.72 -2.69
N SER A 16 -11.43 -10.06 -3.76
CA SER A 16 -12.84 -9.99 -4.11
C SER A 16 -13.30 -11.39 -4.50
N GLY A 17 -14.49 -11.79 -4.03
CA GLY A 17 -15.07 -13.12 -4.19
C GLY A 17 -15.45 -13.53 -5.61
N ASP A 18 -14.81 -12.95 -6.63
CA ASP A 18 -14.86 -13.34 -8.04
C ASP A 18 -13.42 -13.34 -8.57
N ASN A 19 -12.80 -14.52 -8.62
CA ASN A 19 -11.43 -14.76 -9.07
C ASN A 19 -11.27 -14.61 -10.60
N MET A 20 -11.73 -13.51 -11.19
CA MET A 20 -11.47 -13.19 -12.60
C MET A 20 -10.13 -12.46 -12.74
N MET A 21 -9.03 -13.20 -12.64
CA MET A 21 -7.71 -12.66 -13.02
C MET A 21 -7.75 -12.24 -14.49
N LYS A 22 -7.42 -10.98 -14.78
CA LYS A 22 -7.35 -10.46 -16.15
C LYS A 22 -5.96 -10.75 -16.73
N GLN A 23 -5.91 -11.34 -17.92
CA GLN A 23 -4.65 -11.59 -18.62
C GLN A 23 -4.25 -10.38 -19.47
N ILE A 24 -3.01 -9.95 -19.35
CA ILE A 24 -2.40 -8.93 -20.22
C ILE A 24 -1.41 -9.63 -21.15
N ASN A 25 -1.60 -9.46 -22.47
CA ASN A 25 -0.67 -9.96 -23.48
C ASN A 25 0.19 -8.80 -23.99
N LEU A 26 1.50 -8.87 -23.77
CA LEU A 26 2.46 -7.84 -24.17
C LEU A 26 3.44 -8.40 -25.19
N LYS A 27 3.71 -7.63 -26.24
CA LYS A 27 4.84 -7.86 -27.14
C LYS A 27 5.96 -6.92 -26.73
N ILE A 28 7.14 -7.47 -26.46
CA ILE A 28 8.32 -6.70 -26.07
C ILE A 28 9.52 -7.06 -26.93
N PRO A 29 10.51 -6.16 -27.11
CA PRO A 29 11.73 -6.46 -27.84
C PRO A 29 12.54 -7.60 -27.19
N ASP A 30 13.19 -8.44 -28.00
CA ASP A 30 14.01 -9.56 -27.52
C ASP A 30 15.14 -9.13 -26.57
N THR A 31 15.69 -7.94 -26.79
CA THR A 31 16.71 -7.34 -25.91
C THR A 31 16.17 -7.03 -24.52
N LEU A 32 14.90 -6.62 -24.40
CA LEU A 32 14.24 -6.40 -23.13
C LEU A 32 13.87 -7.73 -22.47
N PHE A 33 13.31 -8.67 -23.24
CA PHE A 33 12.97 -10.00 -22.74
C PHE A 33 14.17 -10.74 -22.15
N SER A 34 15.31 -10.71 -22.86
CA SER A 34 16.55 -11.35 -22.40
C SER A 34 17.12 -10.71 -21.13
N LYS A 35 17.05 -9.38 -20.99
CA LYS A 35 17.42 -8.68 -19.75
C LYS A 35 16.47 -9.00 -18.60
N ALA A 36 15.16 -9.00 -18.86
CA ALA A 36 14.15 -9.35 -17.86
C ALA A 36 14.35 -10.78 -17.35
N LYS A 37 14.63 -11.74 -18.25
CA LYS A 37 14.91 -13.13 -17.86
C LYS A 37 16.12 -13.25 -16.93
N LYS A 38 17.24 -12.58 -17.26
CA LYS A 38 18.41 -12.54 -16.37
C LYS A 38 18.10 -11.91 -15.01
N HIS A 39 17.21 -10.92 -14.98
CA HIS A 39 16.77 -10.27 -13.76
C HIS A 39 15.93 -11.22 -12.89
N VAL A 40 14.98 -11.95 -13.50
CA VAL A 40 14.17 -12.99 -12.84
C VAL A 40 15.08 -13.99 -12.12
N ASP A 41 16.05 -14.56 -12.85
CA ASP A 41 16.97 -15.58 -12.32
C ASP A 41 17.83 -15.04 -11.17
N LYS A 42 18.26 -13.77 -11.26
CA LYS A 42 19.15 -13.15 -10.27
C LYS A 42 18.44 -12.79 -8.96
N TYR A 43 17.19 -12.34 -9.03
CA TYR A 43 16.46 -11.76 -7.89
C TYR A 43 15.36 -12.68 -7.34
N GLY A 44 15.26 -13.92 -7.83
CA GLY A 44 14.39 -14.94 -7.25
C GLY A 44 12.91 -14.80 -7.61
N TYR A 45 12.60 -14.12 -8.71
CA TYR A 45 11.25 -14.14 -9.25
C TYR A 45 10.95 -15.52 -9.86
N LYS A 46 9.71 -16.00 -9.77
CA LYS A 46 9.26 -17.28 -10.33
C LYS A 46 9.25 -17.25 -11.86
N ASN A 47 8.86 -16.12 -12.44
CA ASN A 47 8.82 -15.92 -13.89
C ASN A 47 8.77 -14.43 -14.26
N ILE A 48 8.81 -14.15 -15.57
CA ILE A 48 8.76 -12.79 -16.12
C ILE A 48 7.41 -12.10 -15.87
N GLN A 49 6.31 -12.84 -15.76
CA GLN A 49 4.99 -12.25 -15.48
C GLN A 49 4.92 -11.74 -14.04
N GLU A 50 5.51 -12.46 -13.08
CA GLU A 50 5.62 -11.99 -11.69
C GLU A 50 6.49 -10.74 -11.61
N LEU A 51 7.63 -10.72 -12.30
CA LEU A 51 8.46 -9.52 -12.42
C LEU A 51 7.67 -8.34 -13.01
N ALA A 52 6.90 -8.57 -14.08
CA ALA A 52 6.09 -7.53 -14.71
C ALA A 52 5.00 -7.02 -13.77
N LEU A 53 4.33 -7.91 -13.04
CA LEU A 53 3.30 -7.56 -12.08
C LEU A 53 3.86 -6.70 -10.93
N GLU A 54 4.97 -7.11 -10.33
CA GLU A 54 5.61 -6.34 -9.26
C GLU A 54 6.13 -4.99 -9.77
N SER A 55 6.70 -4.95 -10.98
CA SER A 55 7.15 -3.69 -11.58
C SER A 55 5.98 -2.73 -11.84
N MET A 56 4.83 -3.24 -12.30
CA MET A 56 3.61 -2.45 -12.47
C MET A 56 3.05 -1.99 -11.12
N ARG A 57 3.04 -2.87 -10.10
CA ARG A 57 2.59 -2.52 -8.75
C ARG A 57 3.46 -1.40 -8.17
N GLU A 58 4.78 -1.55 -8.22
CA GLU A 58 5.69 -0.51 -7.77
C GLU A 58 5.41 0.81 -8.50
N LYS A 59 5.23 0.76 -9.82
CA LYS A 59 5.01 1.97 -10.60
C LYS A 59 3.65 2.63 -10.37
N ILE A 60 2.60 1.88 -10.05
CA ILE A 60 1.23 2.39 -9.84
C ILE A 60 1.01 2.81 -8.38
N PHE A 61 1.48 2.02 -7.43
CA PHE A 61 1.24 2.23 -6.01
C PHE A 61 2.34 3.02 -5.31
N ASN A 62 3.57 3.06 -5.85
CA ASN A 62 4.65 3.92 -5.33
C ASN A 62 4.83 5.20 -6.16
N SER A 63 4.14 5.36 -7.31
CA SER A 63 3.97 6.69 -7.89
C SER A 63 3.07 7.48 -6.96
N LYS A 64 3.62 8.52 -6.36
CA LYS A 64 2.91 9.54 -5.57
C LYS A 64 1.94 10.36 -6.44
N GLU A 65 1.06 9.71 -7.18
CA GLU A 65 -0.06 10.38 -7.85
C GLU A 65 -1.25 10.33 -6.89
N GLU A 66 -1.37 11.44 -6.15
CA GLU A 66 -2.58 12.08 -5.66
C GLU A 66 -3.60 11.24 -4.87
N TYR A 67 -3.62 11.49 -3.55
CA TYR A 67 -4.61 11.05 -2.57
C TYR A 67 -4.71 9.53 -2.36
N ASP A 68 -4.37 9.14 -1.14
CA ASP A 68 -4.65 7.82 -0.60
C ASP A 68 -6.19 7.60 -0.55
N GLU A 69 -6.77 7.13 -1.66
CA GLU A 69 -8.19 6.73 -1.73
C GLU A 69 -8.49 5.50 -0.83
N THR A 70 -7.52 4.99 -0.06
CA THR A 70 -7.77 3.91 0.89
C THR A 70 -8.59 4.35 2.11
N PHE A 71 -8.68 5.65 2.37
CA PHE A 71 -9.58 6.18 3.39
C PHE A 71 -11.02 6.22 2.86
N THR A 72 -11.90 5.46 3.51
CA THR A 72 -13.33 5.61 3.34
C THR A 72 -13.77 7.03 3.71
N LYS A 73 -14.89 7.51 3.16
CA LYS A 73 -15.47 8.83 3.52
C LYS A 73 -15.57 9.03 5.03
N ARG A 74 -15.88 7.97 5.77
CA ARG A 74 -15.96 7.98 7.23
C ARG A 74 -14.60 8.17 7.90
N GLU A 75 -13.54 7.56 7.37
CA GLU A 75 -12.18 7.75 7.88
C GLU A 75 -11.72 9.20 7.62
N LEU A 76 -12.05 9.78 6.46
CA LEU A 76 -11.78 11.18 6.16
C LEU A 76 -12.51 12.14 7.12
N GLU A 77 -13.81 11.94 7.34
CA GLU A 77 -14.59 12.74 8.31
C GLU A 77 -14.04 12.64 9.74
N LEU A 78 -13.48 11.50 10.13
CA LEU A 78 -12.88 11.31 11.44
C LEU A 78 -11.54 12.05 11.56
N ILE A 79 -10.74 12.05 10.49
CA ILE A 79 -9.48 12.80 10.43
C ILE A 79 -9.77 14.30 10.53
N GLU A 80 -10.74 14.81 9.77
CA GLU A 80 -11.13 16.23 9.81
C GLU A 80 -11.57 16.64 11.22
N LYS A 81 -12.48 15.88 11.84
CA LYS A 81 -12.95 16.15 13.21
C LYS A 81 -11.83 16.05 14.25
N PHE A 82 -10.88 15.14 14.06
CA PHE A 82 -9.74 15.02 14.96
C PHE A 82 -8.83 16.24 14.87
N VAL A 83 -8.51 16.68 13.65
CA VAL A 83 -7.70 17.88 13.41
C VAL A 83 -8.37 19.12 13.99
N GLU A 84 -9.67 19.30 13.77
CA GLU A 84 -10.45 20.40 14.36
C GLU A 84 -10.37 20.37 15.88
N LYS A 85 -10.60 19.20 16.49
CA LYS A 85 -10.56 19.04 17.94
C LYS A 85 -9.18 19.33 18.54
N VAL A 86 -8.11 18.82 17.94
CA VAL A 86 -6.74 19.09 18.38
C VAL A 86 -6.42 20.58 18.26
N HIS A 87 -6.91 21.24 17.20
CA HIS A 87 -6.74 22.67 17.03
C HIS A 87 -7.48 23.50 18.09
N GLU A 88 -8.71 23.11 18.44
CA GLU A 88 -9.49 23.75 19.51
C GLU A 88 -8.90 23.53 20.90
N GLU A 89 -8.39 22.32 21.18
CA GLU A 89 -7.80 21.96 22.47
C GLU A 89 -6.37 22.49 22.63
N GLY A 90 -5.72 22.91 21.53
CA GLY A 90 -4.35 23.43 21.54
C GLY A 90 -3.30 22.38 21.90
N ASP A 91 -3.62 21.10 21.75
CA ASP A 91 -2.80 19.96 22.16
C ASP A 91 -1.72 19.64 21.10
N PHE A 92 -0.84 20.62 20.90
CA PHE A 92 0.32 20.51 20.02
C PHE A 92 1.58 20.36 20.86
N ILE A 93 2.33 19.30 20.60
CA ILE A 93 3.66 19.09 21.17
C ILE A 93 4.71 19.35 20.11
N ASP A 94 5.92 19.69 20.55
CA ASP A 94 7.06 19.80 19.65
C ASP A 94 7.57 18.41 19.21
N ALA A 95 8.41 18.41 18.17
CA ALA A 95 8.91 17.17 17.60
C ALA A 95 9.79 16.38 18.58
N ASP A 96 10.58 17.07 19.41
CA ASP A 96 11.51 16.43 20.35
C ASP A 96 10.75 15.76 21.50
N GLU A 97 9.66 16.38 21.96
CA GLU A 97 8.73 15.86 22.96
C GLU A 97 7.93 14.67 22.41
N LEU A 98 7.49 14.72 21.15
CA LEU A 98 6.84 13.60 20.47
C LEU A 98 7.74 12.35 20.43
N PHE A 99 8.99 12.48 20.01
CA PHE A 99 9.91 11.35 19.91
C PHE A 99 10.24 10.75 21.28
N ARG A 100 10.36 11.58 22.32
CA ARG A 100 10.52 11.10 23.70
C ARG A 100 9.34 10.23 24.14
N ILE A 101 8.11 10.66 23.91
CA ILE A 101 6.90 9.90 24.29
C ILE A 101 6.80 8.58 23.51
N LEU A 102 7.22 8.57 22.24
CA LEU A 102 7.16 7.37 21.40
C LEU A 102 8.25 6.34 21.71
N ASP A 103 9.44 6.79 22.13
CA ASP A 103 10.57 5.92 22.51
C ASP A 103 10.45 5.35 23.95
N GLU A 104 9.61 5.94 24.80
CA GLU A 104 9.35 5.47 26.18
C GLU A 104 8.35 4.29 26.26
N LYS A 105 8.00 3.65 25.14
CA LYS A 105 7.14 2.45 25.07
C LYS A 105 7.89 1.20 24.64
#